data_AF-A0A8H3QHU8-F1
#
_entry.id   AF-A0A8H3QHU8-F1
#
_cell.length_a   1.000
_cell.length_b   1.000
_cell.length_c   1.000
_cell.angle_alpha   90.00
_cell.angle_beta   90.00
_cell.angle_gamma   90.00
#
_symmetry.space_group_name_H-M   'P 1'
#
loop_
_entity.id
_entity.type
_entity.pdbx_description
1 polymer ?
#
loop_
_entity_poly.entity_id
_entity_poly.type
_entity_poly.pdbx_seq_one_letter_code
_entity_poly.pdbx_strand_id
1 'polypeptide(L)'
;MWEFTSGISPFNDRAHDHQLIYDICEGDRPEIISNTPECYIDLMKNCWDSNPFNRPTITELEYKITEWIRCIDEYYKYNRDEFEVPNIDNKLKNDMLEFVKANNSLTQKQANISTIVQSHSQAYYTSRNITEIVNSAF
;
A
#
# COMPACT_ATOMS: atom_id res chain seq x y z
N MET A 1 0.63 -1.47 4.46
CA MET A 1 0.02 -0.67 3.38
C MET A 1 0.04 -1.41 2.06
N TRP A 2 1.20 -1.83 1.56
CA TRP A 2 1.27 -2.57 0.30
C TRP A 2 0.49 -3.89 0.28
N GLU A 3 0.59 -4.71 1.34
CA GLU A 3 -0.18 -5.96 1.46
C GLU A 3 -1.70 -5.76 1.35
N PHE A 4 -2.18 -4.58 1.76
CA PHE A 4 -3.61 -4.24 1.68
C PHE A 4 -4.08 -4.06 0.23
N THR A 5 -3.22 -3.53 -0.64
CA THR A 5 -3.57 -3.31 -2.06
C THR A 5 -3.24 -4.51 -2.94
N SER A 6 -2.22 -5.29 -2.57
CA SER A 6 -1.77 -6.46 -3.34
C SER A 6 -2.46 -7.76 -2.94
N GLY A 7 -2.93 -7.87 -1.69
CA GLY A 7 -3.43 -9.13 -1.13
C GLY A 7 -2.36 -10.20 -0.97
N ILE A 8 -1.08 -9.86 -1.16
CA ILE A 8 0.06 -10.77 -1.08
C ILE A 8 1.14 -10.16 -0.18
N SER A 9 1.96 -11.01 0.43
CA SER A 9 3.08 -10.53 1.24
C SER A 9 4.22 -10.00 0.36
N PRO A 10 4.94 -8.95 0.77
CA PRO A 10 5.96 -8.31 -0.05
C PRO A 10 7.14 -9.25 -0.29
N PHE A 11 7.70 -9.21 -1.51
CA PHE A 11 8.85 -10.03 -1.92
C PHE A 11 8.62 -11.55 -1.75
N ASN A 12 7.37 -12.01 -1.84
CA ASN A 12 7.02 -13.42 -1.64
C ASN A 12 7.56 -14.36 -2.72
N ASP A 13 8.14 -13.85 -3.80
CA ASP A 13 8.60 -14.57 -4.96
C ASP A 13 10.07 -15.01 -4.87
N ARG A 14 10.80 -14.57 -3.83
CA ARG A 14 12.23 -14.83 -3.66
C ARG A 14 12.63 -15.12 -2.22
N ALA A 15 13.89 -15.54 -2.03
CA ALA A 15 14.44 -15.82 -0.72
C ALA A 15 14.58 -14.53 0.11
N HIS A 16 14.28 -14.60 1.41
CA HIS A 16 14.55 -13.54 2.36
C HIS A 16 15.96 -13.69 2.95
N ASP A 17 16.96 -13.46 2.11
CA ASP A 17 18.38 -13.60 2.43
C ASP A 17 19.11 -12.24 2.39
N HIS A 18 20.45 -12.30 2.44
CA HIS A 18 21.30 -11.10 2.41
C HIS A 18 21.17 -10.30 1.11
N GLN A 19 20.87 -10.96 -0.01
CA GLN A 19 20.70 -10.28 -1.30
C GLN A 19 19.45 -9.41 -1.29
N LEU A 20 18.32 -9.95 -0.77
CA LEU A 20 17.10 -9.17 -0.60
C LEU A 20 17.33 -7.94 0.31
N ILE A 21 18.07 -8.12 1.41
CA ILE A 21 18.39 -7.01 2.33
C ILE A 21 19.18 -5.94 1.59
N TYR A 22 20.20 -6.33 0.81
CA TYR A 22 21.00 -5.41 0.01
C TYR A 22 20.16 -4.66 -1.03
N ASP A 23 19.32 -5.37 -1.80
CA ASP A 23 18.45 -4.76 -2.81
C ASP A 23 17.53 -3.70 -2.19
N ILE A 24 16.92 -3.98 -1.03
CA ILE A 24 16.06 -3.02 -0.32
C ILE A 24 16.84 -1.77 0.11
N CYS A 25 18.08 -1.95 0.58
CA CYS A 25 18.98 -0.85 0.92
C CYS A 25 19.34 0.02 -0.30
N GLU A 26 19.51 -0.60 -1.47
CA GLU A 26 19.74 0.08 -2.75
C GLU A 26 18.47 0.71 -3.35
N GLY A 27 17.33 0.58 -2.66
CA GLY A 27 16.09 1.26 -3.03
C GLY A 27 15.04 0.37 -3.67
N ASP A 28 15.24 -0.95 -3.68
CA ASP A 28 14.24 -1.88 -4.17
C ASP A 28 12.96 -1.84 -3.33
N ARG A 29 11.80 -1.83 -3.98
CA ARG A 29 10.48 -1.71 -3.36
C ARG A 29 9.48 -2.63 -4.06
N PRO A 30 8.47 -3.14 -3.33
CA PRO A 30 7.40 -3.92 -3.93
C PRO A 30 6.72 -3.20 -5.11
N GLU A 31 6.35 -3.95 -6.14
CA GLU A 31 5.69 -3.44 -7.35
C GLU A 31 4.37 -2.74 -7.01
N ILE A 32 4.12 -1.57 -7.62
CA ILE A 32 2.85 -0.88 -7.45
C ILE A 32 1.73 -1.61 -8.19
N ILE A 33 0.75 -2.10 -7.45
CA ILE A 33 -0.37 -2.87 -7.99
C ILE A 33 -1.26 -1.97 -8.84
N SER A 34 -1.60 -2.45 -10.04
CA SER A 34 -2.53 -1.75 -10.93
C SER A 34 -3.84 -1.45 -10.21
N ASN A 35 -4.44 -0.29 -10.50
CA ASN A 35 -5.68 0.17 -9.86
C ASN A 35 -5.52 0.62 -8.38
N THR A 36 -4.30 0.69 -7.84
CA THR A 36 -4.06 1.42 -6.58
C THR A 36 -4.25 2.93 -6.81
N PRO A 37 -5.01 3.65 -5.95
CA PRO A 37 -5.13 5.11 -6.01
C PRO A 37 -3.77 5.82 -5.92
N GLU A 38 -3.56 6.89 -6.68
CA GLU A 38 -2.28 7.62 -6.73
C GLU A 38 -1.94 8.25 -5.39
N CYS A 39 -2.93 8.85 -4.72
CA CYS A 39 -2.78 9.38 -3.37
C CYS A 39 -2.28 8.31 -2.36
N TYR A 40 -2.69 7.05 -2.53
CA TYR A 40 -2.22 5.93 -1.71
C TYR A 40 -0.82 5.48 -2.11
N ILE A 41 -0.49 5.50 -3.42
CA ILE A 41 0.86 5.25 -3.93
C ILE A 41 1.84 6.26 -3.36
N ASP A 42 1.50 7.55 -3.40
CA ASP A 42 2.31 8.62 -2.85
C ASP A 42 2.52 8.47 -1.34
N LEU A 43 1.47 8.09 -0.61
CA LEU A 43 1.58 7.81 0.82
C LEU A 43 2.51 6.62 1.09
N MET A 44 2.40 5.53 0.34
CA MET A 44 3.33 4.38 0.43
C MET A 44 4.77 4.82 0.13
N LYS A 45 4.96 5.63 -0.92
CA LYS A 45 6.26 6.23 -1.29
C LYS A 45 6.90 7.02 -0.16
N ASN A 46 6.12 7.86 0.51
CA ASN A 46 6.62 8.63 1.65
C ASN A 46 6.95 7.71 2.84
N CYS A 47 6.14 6.68 3.12
CA CYS A 47 6.38 5.77 4.24
C CYS A 47 7.70 4.98 4.14
N TRP A 48 8.15 4.65 2.93
CA TRP A 48 9.39 3.90 2.69
C TRP A 48 10.50 4.72 2.02
N ASP A 49 10.43 6.05 2.15
CA ASP A 49 11.45 6.97 1.63
C ASP A 49 12.81 6.68 2.30
N SER A 50 13.88 6.71 1.51
CA SER A 50 15.24 6.50 2.00
C SER A 50 15.68 7.61 2.96
N ASN A 51 15.18 8.83 2.79
CA ASN A 51 15.34 9.93 3.72
C ASN A 51 14.29 9.84 4.85
N PRO A 52 14.69 9.59 6.11
CA PRO A 52 13.76 9.50 7.23
C PRO A 52 12.93 10.77 7.46
N PHE A 53 13.43 11.95 7.06
CA PHE A 53 12.70 13.22 7.23
C PHE A 53 11.51 13.38 6.28
N ASN A 54 11.46 12.59 5.19
CA ASN A 54 10.32 12.58 4.27
C ASN A 54 9.21 11.61 4.74
N ARG A 55 9.50 10.77 5.74
CA ARG A 55 8.53 9.78 6.23
C ARG A 55 7.48 10.47 7.09
N PRO A 56 6.18 10.20 6.87
CA PRO A 56 5.15 10.75 7.71
C PRO A 56 5.25 10.16 9.11
N THR A 57 4.93 10.98 10.10
CA THR A 57 4.67 10.53 11.46
C THR A 57 3.40 9.68 11.50
N ILE A 58 3.26 8.88 12.56
CA ILE A 58 2.04 8.07 12.75
C ILE A 58 0.79 8.95 12.83
N THR A 59 0.89 10.12 13.45
CA THR A 59 -0.23 11.08 13.56
C THR A 59 -0.64 11.65 12.21
N GLU A 60 0.33 11.99 11.33
CA GLU A 60 0.02 12.44 9.97
C GLU A 60 -0.62 11.32 9.13
N LEU A 61 -0.14 10.08 9.30
CA LEU A 61 -0.68 8.91 8.62
C LEU A 61 -2.12 8.63 9.06
N GLU A 62 -2.37 8.61 10.36
CA GLU A 62 -3.69 8.42 10.97
C GLU A 62 -4.68 9.49 10.49
N TYR A 63 -4.26 10.76 10.54
CA TYR A 63 -5.08 11.89 10.08
C TYR A 63 -5.48 11.73 8.61
N LYS A 64 -4.51 11.48 7.73
CA LYS A 64 -4.78 11.30 6.29
C LYS A 64 -5.76 10.17 6.01
N ILE A 65 -5.52 8.99 6.60
CA ILE A 65 -6.37 7.82 6.38
C ILE A 65 -7.78 8.06 6.93
N THR A 66 -7.89 8.68 8.11
CA THR A 66 -9.19 9.00 8.72
C THR A 66 -10.00 9.96 7.86
N GLU A 67 -9.35 11.00 7.32
CA GLU A 67 -10.02 11.96 6.43
C GLU A 67 -10.46 11.32 5.11
N TRP A 68 -9.66 10.44 4.53
CA TRP A 68 -10.09 9.67 3.35
C TRP A 68 -11.32 8.80 3.65
N ILE A 69 -11.30 8.05 4.75
CA ILE A 69 -12.43 7.19 5.17
C ILE A 69 -13.68 8.04 5.37
N ARG A 70 -13.57 9.15 6.10
CA ARG A 70 -14.68 10.08 6.33
C ARG A 70 -15.28 10.56 5.01
N CYS A 71 -14.45 10.98 4.05
CA CYS A 71 -14.94 11.49 2.77
C CYS A 71 -15.61 10.40 1.92
N ILE A 72 -15.06 9.19 1.94
CA ILE A 72 -15.61 8.03 1.24
C ILE A 72 -16.97 7.63 1.84
N ASP A 73 -17.07 7.59 3.18
CA ASP A 73 -18.32 7.26 3.88
C ASP A 73 -19.43 8.26 3.55
N GLU A 74 -19.12 9.55 3.58
CA GLU A 74 -20.07 10.61 3.20
C GLU A 74 -20.47 10.51 1.72
N TYR A 75 -19.53 10.17 0.83
CA TYR A 75 -19.81 9.98 -0.60
C TYR A 75 -20.84 8.88 -0.85
N TYR A 76 -20.74 7.75 -0.15
CA TYR A 76 -21.68 6.64 -0.29
C TYR A 76 -23.00 6.86 0.47
N LYS A 77 -23.03 7.71 1.51
CA LYS A 77 -24.26 8.05 2.25
C LYS A 77 -25.22 8.93 1.42
N TYR A 78 -24.72 9.92 0.70
CA TYR A 78 -25.55 10.95 0.06
C TYR A 78 -25.90 10.72 -1.42
N ASN A 79 -25.81 9.49 -1.95
CA ASN A 79 -26.09 9.16 -3.36
C ASN A 79 -25.45 10.16 -4.35
N ARG A 80 -24.14 10.02 -4.64
CA ARG A 80 -23.31 10.58 -5.75
C ARG A 80 -23.55 12.00 -6.31
N ASP A 81 -24.78 12.42 -6.52
CA ASP A 81 -25.23 13.64 -7.18
C ASP A 81 -25.31 14.84 -6.21
N GLU A 82 -25.43 14.63 -4.89
CA GLU A 82 -25.48 15.69 -3.85
C GLU A 82 -24.31 15.60 -2.84
N PHE A 83 -23.10 15.31 -3.32
CA PHE A 83 -21.90 15.30 -2.47
C PHE A 83 -21.42 16.71 -2.12
N GLU A 84 -21.96 17.27 -1.03
CA GLU A 84 -21.43 18.46 -0.37
C GLU A 84 -21.02 18.13 1.07
N VAL A 85 -19.74 17.82 1.28
CA VAL A 85 -19.22 17.65 2.64
C VAL A 85 -18.60 18.98 3.10
N PRO A 86 -19.10 19.56 4.20
CA PRO A 86 -18.50 20.76 4.78
C PRO A 86 -17.02 20.52 5.13
N ASN A 87 -16.18 21.53 4.90
CA ASN A 87 -14.74 21.52 5.26
C ASN A 87 -13.86 20.49 4.53
N ILE A 88 -14.23 20.04 3.33
CA ILE A 88 -13.31 19.30 2.44
C ILE A 88 -12.51 20.27 1.58
N ASP A 89 -11.18 20.17 1.61
CA ASP A 89 -10.34 20.84 0.62
C ASP A 89 -10.34 20.07 -0.73
N ASN A 90 -9.96 20.77 -1.81
CA ASN A 90 -9.96 20.17 -3.15
C ASN A 90 -9.05 18.94 -3.26
N LYS A 91 -7.97 18.86 -2.48
CA LYS A 91 -7.05 17.72 -2.51
C LYS A 91 -7.73 16.50 -1.92
N LEU A 92 -8.32 16.62 -0.74
CA LEU A 92 -9.02 15.55 -0.07
C LEU A 92 -10.20 15.01 -0.90
N LYS A 93 -10.91 15.91 -1.61
CA LYS A 93 -11.95 15.51 -2.59
C LYS A 93 -11.36 14.69 -3.73
N ASN A 94 -10.24 15.11 -4.31
CA ASN A 94 -9.59 14.40 -5.41
C ASN A 94 -9.07 13.03 -4.96
N ASP A 95 -8.38 12.96 -3.82
CA ASP A 95 -7.90 11.71 -3.23
C ASP A 95 -9.06 10.72 -3.05
N MET A 96 -10.18 11.16 -2.46
CA MET A 96 -11.39 10.33 -2.32
C MET A 96 -11.93 9.81 -3.66
N LEU A 97 -11.98 10.67 -4.69
CA LEU A 97 -12.46 10.28 -6.02
C LEU A 97 -11.57 9.22 -6.68
N GLU A 98 -10.26 9.19 -6.38
CA GLU A 98 -9.38 8.13 -6.84
C GLU A 98 -9.77 6.77 -6.24
N PHE A 99 -10.07 6.71 -4.93
CA PHE A 99 -10.57 5.48 -4.29
C PHE A 99 -11.91 5.03 -4.88
N VAL A 100 -12.84 5.95 -5.11
CA VAL A 100 -14.14 5.65 -5.73
C VAL A 100 -13.93 5.08 -7.14
N LYS A 101 -13.06 5.69 -7.94
CA LYS A 101 -12.72 5.22 -9.29
C LYS A 101 -12.09 3.83 -9.27
N ALA A 102 -11.17 3.59 -8.35
CA ALA A 102 -10.53 2.28 -8.16
C ALA A 102 -11.57 1.22 -7.82
N ASN A 103 -12.48 1.49 -6.88
CA ASN A 103 -13.55 0.58 -6.48
C ASN A 103 -14.49 0.25 -7.65
N ASN A 104 -14.94 1.26 -8.40
CA ASN A 104 -15.80 1.06 -9.58
C ASN A 104 -15.10 0.25 -10.69
N SER A 105 -13.78 0.34 -10.80
CA SER A 105 -13.01 -0.44 -11.78
C SER A 105 -12.89 -1.92 -11.37
N LEU A 106 -12.84 -2.21 -10.07
CA LEU A 106 -12.81 -3.58 -9.54
C LEU A 106 -14.14 -4.31 -9.76
N THR A 107 -15.27 -3.64 -9.54
CA THR A 107 -16.60 -4.24 -9.74
C THR A 107 -16.84 -4.64 -11.20
N GLN A 108 -16.23 -3.95 -12.16
CA GLN A 108 -16.26 -4.32 -13.58
C GLN A 108 -15.33 -5.49 -13.95
N LYS A 109 -14.26 -5.72 -13.17
CA LYS A 109 -13.25 -6.76 -13.43
C LYS A 109 -13.49 -8.08 -12.69
N GLN A 110 -14.63 -8.25 -12.01
CA GLN A 110 -14.92 -9.42 -11.17
C GLN A 110 -15.20 -10.73 -11.94
N ALA A 111 -14.55 -10.94 -13.08
CA ALA A 111 -14.42 -12.21 -13.76
C ALA A 111 -12.94 -12.61 -13.79
N ASN A 112 -12.61 -13.68 -13.08
CA ASN A 112 -11.33 -14.42 -13.12
C ASN A 112 -10.19 -13.87 -12.25
N ILE A 113 -10.25 -14.10 -10.93
CA ILE A 113 -9.04 -14.12 -10.11
C ILE A 113 -9.02 -15.42 -9.30
N SER A 114 -8.42 -16.45 -9.89
CA SER A 114 -7.87 -17.58 -9.14
C SER A 114 -6.36 -17.35 -9.09
N THR A 115 -5.89 -16.59 -8.11
CA THR A 115 -4.45 -16.43 -7.90
C THR A 115 -4.04 -17.42 -6.83
N ILE A 116 -3.60 -18.60 -7.25
CA ILE A 116 -2.75 -19.42 -6.39
C ILE A 116 -1.43 -18.67 -6.29
N VAL A 117 -1.27 -17.87 -5.25
CA VAL A 117 -0.03 -17.17 -4.96
C VAL A 117 0.88 -18.16 -4.26
N GLN A 118 1.82 -18.74 -5.01
CA GLN A 118 2.87 -19.57 -4.43
C GLN A 118 3.99 -18.68 -3.92
N SER A 119 4.18 -18.67 -2.60
CA SER A 119 5.34 -18.03 -2.00
C SER A 119 6.59 -18.90 -2.14
N HIS A 120 7.73 -18.27 -2.31
CA HIS A 120 9.04 -18.87 -2.25
C HIS A 120 9.22 -19.58 -0.90
N SER A 121 9.77 -20.80 -0.91
CA SER A 121 9.93 -21.62 0.30
C SER A 121 10.85 -20.98 1.35
N GLN A 122 11.67 -20.02 0.93
CA GLN A 122 12.55 -19.23 1.79
C GLN A 122 12.07 -17.79 2.01
N ALA A 123 10.82 -17.47 1.71
CA ALA A 123 10.19 -16.22 2.13
C ALA A 123 9.71 -16.36 3.58
N TYR A 124 10.27 -15.55 4.48
CA TYR A 124 9.98 -15.61 5.92
C TYR A 124 9.45 -14.27 6.43
N TYR A 125 8.23 -14.27 6.98
CA TYR A 125 7.56 -13.09 7.54
C TYR A 125 7.51 -13.08 9.07
N THR A 126 8.19 -14.04 9.70
CA THR A 126 8.37 -14.10 11.16
C THR A 126 9.74 -13.54 11.53
N SER A 127 9.87 -13.03 12.76
CA SER A 127 11.15 -12.56 13.29
C SER A 127 12.23 -13.66 13.22
N ARG A 128 13.46 -13.26 12.85
CA ARG A 128 14.64 -14.13 12.79
C ARG A 128 15.87 -13.36 13.28
N ASN A 129 16.84 -14.07 13.82
CA ASN A 129 18.10 -13.46 14.23
C ASN A 129 18.90 -13.05 12.98
N ILE A 130 19.20 -11.76 12.85
CA ILE A 130 19.93 -11.25 11.68
C ILE A 130 21.32 -11.90 11.56
N THR A 131 21.92 -12.27 12.70
CA THR A 131 23.23 -12.94 12.75
C THR A 131 23.19 -14.31 12.07
N GLU A 132 22.07 -15.04 12.17
CA GLU A 132 21.91 -16.33 11.48
C GLU A 132 21.84 -16.17 9.95
N ILE A 133 21.26 -15.06 9.49
CA ILE A 133 21.13 -14.75 8.06
C ILE A 133 22.49 -14.37 7.48
N VAL A 134 23.22 -13.48 8.17
CA VAL A 134 24.53 -12.98 7.72
C VAL A 134 25.60 -14.08 7.76
N ASN A 135 25.57 -14.96 8.77
CA ASN A 135 26.55 -16.04 8.89
C ASN A 135 26.30 -17.22 7.95
N SER A 136 25.10 -17.34 7.35
CA SER A 136 24.80 -18.38 6.36
C SER A 136 25.36 -18.12 4.96
N ALA A 137 25.96 -16.94 4.76
CA ALA A 137 26.54 -16.49 3.49
C ALA A 137 28.08 -16.69 3.40
N PHE A 138 28.71 -17.26 4.43
CA PHE A 138 30.15 -17.55 4.50
C PHE A 138 30.43 -19.02 4.82
#